data_AF-A0A3D3HP96-F1
#
_entry.id   AF-A0A3D3HP96-F1
#
_cell.length_a   1.000
_cell.length_b   1.000
_cell.length_c   1.000
_cell.angle_alpha   90.00
_cell.angle_beta   90.00
_cell.angle_gamma   90.00
#
_symmetry.space_group_name_H-M   'P 1'
#
loop_
_entity.id
_entity.type
_entity.pdbx_description
1 polymer ?
#
loop_
_entity_poly.entity_id
_entity_poly.type
_entity_poly.pdbx_seq_one_letter_code
_entity_poly.pdbx_strand_id
1 'polypeptide(L)'
;MSEGRLYFHSAPDSKCKSKISFLVKNDSVIGYQVSGNYLFAGYVNGEGEITDGWLELSQLTQTNLRIVPFSEEVDHVNSSHYNKKNNRLTADDYRLTVNEMVLRPGEPLSEISRDIIRYYHKEPELVFIGYGRAGRIVSVSFPEDPLSVYATYIINDNTDEDVINQIIVSSDQYKTHRGIRVGDPLSLLFERYGLHDDYSADESTESLIYHSLDMSLVFDIGKNKKIKQITYLLNAPGMVNCTINRDNWSVPPFTIPVQKEVVSQARVWLYLQPDEQCKTELFIIRGDRILQYREYGDYAYINYVNSKNKVVEGWIKNTALKSADKADDRLDYRDFILKSGNGQIDFLGKSVANNTVTRWLEKQREGVSVPEFHDFTHGVESWTSDIAGFTITISRTNTIVEKRTGRQDAYISEISFKDDRYKTNRGIAVGDTYNDMIAAYGENTNIAVGSACYYYTWFDRQLWFCFDNNLVITAIYYKNYPESDTR
;
A
#
# COMPACT_ATOMS: atom_id res chain seq x y z
N MET A 1 -27.72 -21.96 36.80
CA MET A 1 -27.40 -23.00 37.80
C MET A 1 -28.44 -23.01 38.92
N SER A 2 -28.88 -24.20 39.35
CA SER A 2 -29.65 -24.42 40.60
C SER A 2 -28.78 -24.25 41.84
N GLU A 3 -29.36 -24.08 43.03
CA GLU A 3 -28.60 -23.89 44.28
C GLU A 3 -27.78 -25.13 44.66
N GLY A 4 -26.45 -25.03 44.56
CA GLY A 4 -25.50 -26.12 44.86
C GLY A 4 -24.12 -25.92 44.20
N ARG A 5 -23.18 -26.82 44.48
CA ARG A 5 -21.87 -26.92 43.80
C ARG A 5 -21.97 -27.88 42.62
N LEU A 6 -21.60 -27.44 41.42
CA LEU A 6 -21.51 -28.29 40.23
C LEU A 6 -20.07 -28.77 40.06
N TYR A 7 -19.82 -30.06 40.26
CA TYR A 7 -18.47 -30.61 40.23
C TYR A 7 -18.04 -30.97 38.82
N PHE A 8 -16.75 -30.84 38.54
CA PHE A 8 -16.13 -31.38 37.32
C PHE A 8 -16.02 -32.91 37.41
N HIS A 9 -16.08 -33.58 36.27
CA HIS A 9 -15.85 -35.01 36.12
C HIS A 9 -14.70 -35.25 35.13
N SER A 10 -13.85 -36.25 35.38
CA SER A 10 -12.74 -36.58 34.46
C SER A 10 -13.19 -37.30 33.19
N ALA A 11 -14.41 -37.84 33.18
CA ALA A 11 -15.10 -38.46 32.04
C ALA A 11 -16.61 -38.19 32.16
N PRO A 12 -17.43 -38.33 31.09
CA PRO A 12 -18.87 -38.07 31.13
C PRO A 12 -19.66 -39.19 31.84
N ASP A 13 -19.29 -39.47 33.10
CA ASP A 13 -19.88 -40.49 33.96
C ASP A 13 -19.95 -39.98 35.41
N SER A 14 -21.09 -40.22 36.06
CA SER A 14 -21.34 -39.90 37.48
C SER A 14 -20.27 -40.42 38.45
N LYS A 15 -19.60 -41.54 38.13
CA LYS A 15 -18.52 -42.14 38.93
C LYS A 15 -17.19 -41.39 38.84
N CYS A 16 -17.01 -40.57 37.81
CA CYS A 16 -15.76 -39.84 37.54
C CYS A 16 -15.72 -38.43 38.18
N LYS A 17 -16.58 -38.18 39.17
CA LYS A 17 -16.73 -36.90 39.86
C LYS A 17 -15.47 -36.48 40.62
N SER A 18 -14.98 -35.27 40.36
CA SER A 18 -13.91 -34.61 41.12
C SER A 18 -14.39 -34.30 42.54
N LYS A 19 -13.50 -34.45 43.52
CA LYS A 19 -13.78 -34.11 44.94
C LYS A 19 -13.42 -32.67 45.29
N ILE A 20 -12.64 -32.00 44.44
CA ILE A 20 -12.02 -30.69 44.76
C ILE A 20 -12.39 -29.60 43.74
N SER A 21 -12.70 -29.96 42.50
CA SER A 21 -12.99 -29.00 41.43
C SER A 21 -14.50 -28.87 41.25
N PHE A 22 -15.04 -27.67 41.50
CA PHE A 22 -16.46 -27.38 41.33
C PHE A 22 -16.69 -25.91 40.97
N LEU A 23 -17.88 -25.66 40.45
CA LEU A 23 -18.45 -24.36 40.14
C LEU A 23 -19.52 -24.01 41.17
N VAL A 24 -19.68 -22.72 41.39
CA VAL A 24 -20.76 -22.14 42.19
C VAL A 24 -21.70 -21.32 41.31
N LYS A 25 -22.87 -20.98 41.85
CA LYS A 25 -23.89 -20.20 41.15
C LYS A 25 -23.27 -18.89 40.59
N ASN A 26 -23.56 -18.62 39.32
CA ASN A 26 -23.05 -17.51 38.50
C ASN A 26 -21.64 -17.68 37.92
N ASP A 27 -20.93 -18.78 38.20
CA ASP A 27 -19.72 -19.10 37.43
C ASP A 27 -20.09 -19.35 35.97
N SER A 28 -19.25 -18.84 35.08
CA SER A 28 -19.40 -19.02 33.64
C SER A 28 -18.34 -19.99 33.15
N VAL A 29 -18.75 -20.91 32.28
CA VAL A 29 -17.86 -21.92 31.72
C VAL A 29 -17.93 -21.93 30.21
N ILE A 30 -16.83 -22.32 29.60
CA ILE A 30 -16.68 -22.45 28.16
C ILE A 30 -16.93 -23.90 27.78
N GLY A 31 -18.06 -24.19 27.15
CA GLY A 31 -18.36 -25.53 26.66
C GLY A 31 -17.61 -25.86 25.37
N TYR A 32 -16.89 -26.97 25.34
CA TYR A 32 -16.12 -27.46 24.19
C TYR A 32 -16.86 -28.55 23.41
N GLN A 33 -17.41 -29.55 24.11
CA GLN A 33 -18.10 -30.69 23.51
C GLN A 33 -19.19 -31.24 24.43
N VAL A 34 -20.22 -31.87 23.85
CA VAL A 34 -21.30 -32.54 24.59
C VAL A 34 -21.24 -34.03 24.33
N SER A 35 -21.35 -34.83 25.40
CA SER A 35 -21.47 -36.29 25.33
C SER A 35 -22.54 -36.75 26.31
N GLY A 36 -23.66 -37.24 25.77
CA GLY A 36 -24.84 -37.58 26.56
C GLY A 36 -25.37 -36.39 27.36
N ASN A 37 -25.46 -36.54 28.67
CA ASN A 37 -25.93 -35.50 29.59
C ASN A 37 -24.80 -34.62 30.15
N TYR A 38 -23.60 -34.70 29.58
CA TYR A 38 -22.43 -33.96 30.06
C TYR A 38 -21.88 -32.98 29.01
N LEU A 39 -21.41 -31.84 29.49
CA LEU A 39 -20.67 -30.83 28.74
C LEU A 39 -19.20 -30.88 29.19
N PHE A 40 -18.28 -31.18 28.30
CA PHE A 40 -16.86 -30.91 28.54
C PHE A 40 -16.65 -29.41 28.45
N ALA A 41 -16.19 -28.78 29.51
CA ALA A 41 -16.06 -27.34 29.59
C ALA A 41 -14.82 -26.92 30.37
N GLY A 42 -14.33 -25.73 30.05
CA GLY A 42 -13.29 -25.04 30.80
C GLY A 42 -13.87 -23.93 31.66
N TYR A 43 -13.32 -23.81 32.86
CA TYR A 43 -13.57 -22.70 33.77
C TYR A 43 -12.28 -21.96 34.03
N VAL A 44 -12.35 -20.64 33.98
CA VAL A 44 -11.24 -19.76 34.36
C VAL A 44 -11.60 -19.12 35.68
N ASN A 45 -10.81 -19.37 36.72
CA ASN A 45 -11.05 -18.76 38.03
C ASN A 45 -10.63 -17.27 38.03
N GLY A 46 -10.90 -16.56 39.14
CA GLY A 46 -10.54 -15.15 39.29
C GLY A 46 -9.02 -14.85 39.24
N GLU A 47 -8.18 -15.88 39.33
CA GLU A 47 -6.72 -15.82 39.23
C GLU A 47 -6.21 -16.17 37.82
N GLY A 48 -7.09 -16.57 36.90
CA GLY A 48 -6.76 -16.95 35.53
C GLY A 48 -6.36 -18.41 35.35
N GLU A 49 -6.45 -19.24 36.39
CA GLU A 49 -6.18 -20.67 36.28
C GLU A 49 -7.33 -21.38 35.55
N ILE A 50 -6.97 -22.28 34.63
CA ILE A 50 -7.91 -23.02 33.81
C ILE A 50 -8.15 -24.39 34.44
N THR A 51 -9.41 -24.73 34.63
CA THR A 51 -9.85 -26.08 35.01
C THR A 51 -10.79 -26.61 33.95
N ASP A 52 -10.41 -27.71 33.30
CA ASP A 52 -11.24 -28.41 32.31
C ASP A 52 -11.82 -29.71 32.88
N GLY A 53 -13.02 -30.06 32.42
CA GLY A 53 -13.65 -31.34 32.74
C GLY A 53 -15.11 -31.41 32.31
N TRP A 54 -15.74 -32.55 32.56
CA TRP A 54 -17.14 -32.80 32.23
C TRP A 54 -18.09 -32.28 33.32
N LEU A 55 -19.15 -31.59 32.93
CA LEU A 55 -20.16 -30.99 33.80
C LEU A 55 -21.56 -31.49 33.42
N GLU A 56 -22.44 -31.71 34.39
CA GLU A 56 -23.81 -32.13 34.09
C GLU A 56 -24.63 -31.00 33.46
N LEU A 57 -25.15 -31.25 32.25
CA LEU A 57 -25.93 -30.27 31.48
C LEU A 57 -27.21 -29.83 32.20
N SER A 58 -27.85 -30.72 32.96
CA SER A 58 -29.07 -30.43 33.71
C SER A 58 -28.90 -29.34 34.78
N GLN A 59 -27.66 -29.10 35.21
CA GLN A 59 -27.34 -28.09 36.22
C GLN A 59 -26.88 -26.77 35.59
N LEU A 60 -26.59 -26.78 34.28
CA LEU A 60 -26.16 -25.61 33.53
C LEU A 60 -27.35 -24.88 32.91
N THR A 61 -27.20 -23.56 32.75
CA THR A 61 -28.17 -22.74 32.02
C THR A 61 -27.43 -22.19 30.81
N GLN A 62 -27.92 -22.51 29.61
CA GLN A 62 -27.28 -22.03 28.39
C GLN A 62 -27.38 -20.50 28.32
N THR A 63 -26.23 -19.85 28.24
CA THR A 63 -26.11 -18.41 27.95
C THR A 63 -25.62 -18.26 26.50
N ASN A 64 -25.97 -17.16 25.83
CA ASN A 64 -25.55 -16.89 24.45
C ASN A 64 -24.09 -16.39 24.34
N LEU A 65 -23.30 -16.49 25.42
CA LEU A 65 -21.89 -16.11 25.47
C LEU A 65 -21.04 -17.29 25.00
N ARG A 66 -20.40 -17.16 23.83
CA ARG A 66 -19.46 -18.16 23.28
C ARG A 66 -18.08 -17.53 23.09
N ILE A 67 -17.07 -18.16 23.66
CA ILE A 67 -15.64 -17.95 23.38
C ILE A 67 -15.05 -19.34 23.18
N VAL A 68 -14.23 -19.54 22.14
CA VAL A 68 -13.54 -20.80 21.82
C VAL A 68 -12.07 -20.67 22.25
N PRO A 69 -11.40 -21.66 22.86
CA PRO A 69 -9.99 -21.54 23.20
C PRO A 69 -9.06 -21.53 21.99
N PHE A 70 -7.83 -21.11 22.29
CA PHE A 70 -6.65 -21.01 21.45
C PHE A 70 -6.31 -22.28 20.64
N SER A 71 -5.59 -22.01 19.56
CA SER A 71 -5.17 -22.81 18.42
C SER A 71 -4.53 -24.19 18.66
N GLU A 72 -4.80 -25.06 17.67
CA GLU A 72 -4.00 -26.19 17.16
C GLU A 72 -3.87 -27.48 17.99
N GLU A 73 -4.88 -28.34 17.84
CA GLU A 73 -4.66 -29.67 17.26
C GLU A 73 -5.75 -29.90 16.21
N VAL A 74 -5.41 -29.64 14.95
CA VAL A 74 -6.24 -30.04 13.82
C VAL A 74 -5.92 -31.49 13.53
N ASP A 75 -6.82 -32.40 13.90
CA ASP A 75 -7.00 -33.62 13.14
C ASP A 75 -8.35 -33.53 12.40
N HIS A 76 -8.24 -33.35 11.09
CA HIS A 76 -9.36 -33.12 10.18
C HIS A 76 -10.19 -34.39 10.00
N VAL A 77 -11.28 -34.58 10.75
CA VAL A 77 -12.36 -35.48 10.27
C VAL A 77 -13.74 -34.98 10.72
N ASN A 78 -14.52 -34.51 9.74
CA ASN A 78 -15.97 -34.36 9.74
C ASN A 78 -16.62 -33.39 10.75
N SER A 79 -16.93 -32.17 10.30
CA SER A 79 -18.34 -31.73 10.16
C SER A 79 -18.43 -30.28 9.69
N SER A 80 -19.33 -30.08 8.73
CA SER A 80 -19.72 -28.83 8.08
C SER A 80 -20.25 -27.75 9.05
N HIS A 81 -19.88 -26.50 8.74
CA HIS A 81 -20.44 -25.22 9.22
C HIS A 81 -19.90 -24.64 10.55
N TYR A 82 -18.67 -24.11 10.52
CA TYR A 82 -18.28 -23.01 11.41
C TYR A 82 -18.48 -21.66 10.69
N ASN A 83 -19.41 -20.84 11.18
CA ASN A 83 -19.70 -19.50 10.66
C ASN A 83 -19.21 -18.46 11.69
N LYS A 84 -18.17 -17.68 11.34
CA LYS A 84 -17.53 -16.57 12.11
C LYS A 84 -18.47 -15.36 12.37
N LYS A 85 -19.81 -15.55 12.39
CA LYS A 85 -20.82 -14.50 12.11
C LYS A 85 -21.36 -13.70 13.31
N ASN A 86 -21.12 -14.07 14.57
CA ASN A 86 -21.86 -13.43 15.68
C ASN A 86 -21.15 -12.30 16.44
N ASN A 87 -19.87 -12.00 16.18
CA ASN A 87 -19.22 -10.82 16.77
C ASN A 87 -18.26 -10.14 15.80
N ARG A 88 -18.73 -9.90 14.57
CA ARG A 88 -17.91 -9.34 13.49
C ARG A 88 -17.46 -7.93 13.87
N LEU A 89 -16.16 -7.67 13.75
CA LEU A 89 -15.60 -6.32 13.87
C LEU A 89 -16.07 -5.46 12.70
N THR A 90 -16.32 -4.19 12.99
CA THR A 90 -16.74 -3.17 12.04
C THR A 90 -15.65 -2.11 11.95
N ALA A 91 -15.73 -1.24 10.94
CA ALA A 91 -14.80 -0.12 10.83
C ALA A 91 -14.80 0.75 12.10
N ASP A 92 -15.94 0.87 12.79
CA ASP A 92 -16.09 1.67 14.00
C ASP A 92 -15.29 1.13 15.20
N ASP A 93 -14.88 -0.14 15.17
CA ASP A 93 -14.03 -0.73 16.20
C ASP A 93 -12.59 -0.21 16.16
N TYR A 94 -12.18 0.39 15.04
CA TYR A 94 -10.81 0.87 14.78
C TYR A 94 -10.69 2.40 14.81
N ARG A 95 -11.63 3.09 15.46
CA ARG A 95 -11.53 4.53 15.75
C ARG A 95 -11.54 4.77 17.25
N LEU A 96 -10.86 5.82 17.69
CA LEU A 96 -10.86 6.30 19.06
C LEU A 96 -11.61 7.64 19.10
N THR A 97 -12.56 7.80 20.02
CA THR A 97 -13.16 9.11 20.29
C THR A 97 -12.44 9.75 21.48
N VAL A 98 -11.86 10.92 21.24
CA VAL A 98 -11.13 11.73 22.21
C VAL A 98 -11.88 13.05 22.34
N ASN A 99 -12.56 13.25 23.47
CA ASN A 99 -13.50 14.35 23.65
C ASN A 99 -14.58 14.36 22.55
N GLU A 100 -14.57 15.36 21.67
CA GLU A 100 -15.47 15.48 20.50
C GLU A 100 -14.79 15.09 19.18
N MET A 101 -13.51 14.69 19.22
CA MET A 101 -12.71 14.33 18.06
C MET A 101 -12.74 12.83 17.82
N VAL A 102 -12.69 12.43 16.55
CA VAL A 102 -12.55 11.02 16.16
C VAL A 102 -11.18 10.85 15.54
N LEU A 103 -10.39 9.95 16.10
CA LEU A 103 -9.06 9.62 15.63
C LEU A 103 -9.06 8.23 15.00
N ARG A 104 -8.47 8.11 13.82
CA ARG A 104 -8.35 6.83 13.12
C ARG A 104 -6.99 6.66 12.46
N PRO A 105 -6.35 5.49 12.57
CA PRO A 105 -5.17 5.20 11.76
C PRO A 105 -5.47 5.38 10.26
N GLY A 106 -4.57 6.03 9.53
CA GLY A 106 -4.70 6.40 8.13
C GLY A 106 -5.38 7.75 7.87
N GLU A 107 -5.84 8.48 8.89
CA GLU A 107 -6.35 9.85 8.71
C GLU A 107 -5.21 10.88 8.55
N PRO A 108 -5.41 11.96 7.76
CA PRO A 108 -4.40 12.99 7.55
C PRO A 108 -4.08 13.79 8.82
N LEU A 109 -2.81 14.17 8.98
CA LEU A 109 -2.33 14.97 10.12
C LEU A 109 -2.98 16.37 10.17
N SER A 110 -3.42 16.95 9.06
CA SER A 110 -4.04 18.27 9.01
C SER A 110 -5.44 18.25 9.59
N GLU A 111 -6.19 17.16 9.40
CA GLU A 111 -7.55 17.03 9.94
C GLU A 111 -7.48 16.94 11.47
N ILE A 112 -6.62 16.08 12.01
CA ILE A 112 -6.40 16.01 13.47
C ILE A 112 -5.81 17.33 14.01
N SER A 113 -4.90 18.00 13.29
CA SER A 113 -4.34 19.29 13.72
C SER A 113 -5.42 20.38 13.79
N ARG A 114 -6.34 20.39 12.82
CA ARG A 114 -7.47 21.31 12.78
C ARG A 114 -8.45 21.06 13.93
N ASP A 115 -8.69 19.80 14.25
CA ASP A 115 -9.55 19.40 15.36
C ASP A 115 -8.93 19.77 16.72
N ILE A 116 -7.62 19.57 16.89
CA ILE A 116 -6.88 20.01 18.09
C ILE A 116 -6.96 21.54 18.24
N ILE A 117 -6.70 22.30 17.18
CA ILE A 117 -6.79 23.77 17.20
C ILE A 117 -8.21 24.22 17.57
N ARG A 118 -9.23 23.56 17.00
CA ARG A 118 -10.63 23.89 17.27
C ARG A 118 -11.00 23.64 18.74
N TYR A 119 -10.56 22.52 19.31
CA TYR A 119 -10.95 22.10 20.66
C TYR A 119 -10.10 22.73 21.76
N TYR A 120 -8.77 22.71 21.64
CA TYR A 120 -7.85 23.23 22.66
C TYR A 120 -7.45 24.70 22.46
N HIS A 121 -7.81 25.30 21.33
CA HIS A 121 -7.41 26.66 20.95
C HIS A 121 -5.87 26.84 20.95
N LYS A 122 -5.13 25.77 20.66
CA LYS A 122 -3.67 25.72 20.58
C LYS A 122 -3.23 24.84 19.41
N GLU A 123 -2.13 25.21 18.76
CA GLU A 123 -1.53 24.33 17.74
C GLU A 123 -0.93 23.08 18.41
N PRO A 124 -1.06 21.89 17.77
CA PRO A 124 -0.38 20.70 18.26
C PRO A 124 1.13 20.84 18.13
N GLU A 125 1.86 20.40 19.16
CA GLU A 125 3.31 20.26 19.05
C GLU A 125 3.64 18.97 18.31
N LEU A 126 4.43 19.09 17.23
CA LEU A 126 4.91 17.97 16.44
C LEU A 126 6.39 17.70 16.79
N VAL A 127 6.65 16.54 17.37
CA VAL A 127 8.00 16.13 17.78
C VAL A 127 8.49 15.03 16.85
N PHE A 128 9.57 15.28 16.11
CA PHE A 128 10.23 14.24 15.32
C PHE A 128 10.85 13.20 16.27
N ILE A 129 10.47 11.93 16.12
CA ILE A 129 10.93 10.85 17.00
C ILE A 129 11.85 9.84 16.31
N GLY A 130 11.96 9.89 14.98
CA GLY A 130 12.89 9.05 14.23
C GLY A 130 12.35 8.61 12.87
N TYR A 131 12.99 7.60 12.29
CA TYR A 131 12.58 6.95 11.05
C TYR A 131 12.14 5.51 11.33
N GLY A 132 10.98 5.11 10.79
CA GLY A 132 10.51 3.73 10.76
C GLY A 132 10.53 3.17 9.33
N ARG A 133 10.01 1.95 9.16
CA ARG A 133 9.96 1.28 7.83
C ARG A 133 9.20 2.07 6.77
N ALA A 134 8.17 2.82 7.18
CA ALA A 134 7.33 3.63 6.29
C ALA A 134 7.85 5.06 6.07
N GLY A 135 8.92 5.49 6.74
CA GLY A 135 9.47 6.84 6.61
C GLY A 135 9.63 7.56 7.95
N ARG A 136 9.61 8.90 7.90
CA ARG A 136 9.73 9.75 9.10
C ARG A 136 8.51 9.57 10.00
N ILE A 137 8.74 9.37 11.29
CA ILE A 137 7.71 9.32 12.33
C ILE A 137 7.75 10.60 13.17
N VAL A 138 6.59 11.22 13.36
CA VAL A 138 6.37 12.37 14.23
C VAL A 138 5.35 12.01 15.31
N SER A 139 5.61 12.42 16.55
CA SER A 139 4.65 12.36 17.65
C SER A 139 3.81 13.64 17.64
N VAL A 140 2.50 13.49 17.80
CA VAL A 140 1.54 14.58 17.92
C VAL A 140 1.17 14.73 19.40
N SER A 141 1.52 15.87 19.99
CA SER A 141 1.22 16.16 21.39
C SER A 141 -0.20 16.73 21.52
N PHE A 142 -0.99 16.15 22.42
CA PHE A 142 -2.29 16.68 22.82
C PHE A 142 -2.13 17.50 24.10
N PRO A 143 -2.58 18.78 24.12
CA PRO A 143 -2.53 19.58 25.34
C PRO A 143 -3.34 18.91 26.46
N GLU A 144 -2.68 18.62 27.58
CA GLU A 144 -3.32 18.14 28.82
C GLU A 144 -3.92 16.71 28.74
N ASP A 145 -3.61 15.94 27.69
CA ASP A 145 -4.12 14.58 27.51
C ASP A 145 -3.02 13.51 27.46
N PRO A 146 -3.17 12.39 28.20
CA PRO A 146 -2.21 11.28 28.24
C PRO A 146 -2.37 10.34 27.04
N LEU A 147 -2.39 10.92 25.83
CA LEU A 147 -2.51 10.22 24.55
C LEU A 147 -1.21 10.34 23.77
N SER A 148 -0.73 9.23 23.22
CA SER A 148 0.42 9.26 22.30
C SER A 148 -0.05 8.90 20.90
N VAL A 149 -0.11 9.90 20.03
CA VAL A 149 -0.45 9.73 18.62
C VAL A 149 0.81 9.88 17.79
N TYR A 150 1.08 8.90 16.95
CA TYR A 150 2.22 8.89 16.04
C TYR A 150 1.71 8.94 14.62
N ALA A 151 2.16 9.94 13.88
CA ALA A 151 1.97 10.02 12.45
C ALA A 151 3.27 9.63 11.74
N THR A 152 3.15 8.93 10.63
CA THR A 152 4.28 8.69 9.74
C THR A 152 3.94 9.26 8.38
N TYR A 153 4.97 9.65 7.64
CA TYR A 153 4.78 9.96 6.24
C TYR A 153 4.34 8.69 5.51
N ILE A 154 3.06 8.60 5.14
CA ILE A 154 2.55 7.58 4.22
C ILE A 154 2.02 8.35 3.03
N ILE A 155 2.49 7.98 1.84
CA ILE A 155 2.09 8.62 0.60
C ILE A 155 0.59 8.34 0.41
N ASN A 156 -0.25 9.34 0.69
CA ASN A 156 -1.66 9.37 0.35
C ASN A 156 -1.89 10.45 -0.72
N ASP A 157 -2.44 10.04 -1.85
CA ASP A 157 -2.36 10.69 -3.17
C ASP A 157 -3.15 12.01 -3.36
N ASN A 158 -3.47 12.78 -2.31
CA ASN A 158 -4.14 14.08 -2.50
C ASN A 158 -3.71 15.22 -1.57
N THR A 159 -2.78 14.98 -0.65
CA THR A 159 -2.16 16.01 0.20
C THR A 159 -0.78 15.51 0.58
N ASP A 160 0.28 16.32 0.37
CA ASP A 160 1.62 16.08 0.93
C ASP A 160 1.52 16.12 2.47
N GLU A 161 1.14 14.99 3.08
CA GLU A 161 0.70 14.99 4.47
C GLU A 161 1.04 13.67 5.18
N ASP A 162 1.63 13.81 6.37
CA ASP A 162 1.78 12.72 7.32
C ASP A 162 0.38 12.17 7.69
N VAL A 163 0.23 10.85 7.87
CA VAL A 163 -1.02 10.25 8.33
C VAL A 163 -0.82 9.55 9.67
N ILE A 164 -1.89 9.43 10.44
CA ILE A 164 -1.85 8.73 11.73
C ILE A 164 -1.48 7.26 11.49
N ASN A 165 -0.30 6.84 11.93
CA ASN A 165 0.13 5.45 11.83
C ASN A 165 -0.30 4.65 13.05
N GLN A 166 -0.23 5.27 14.22
CA GLN A 166 -0.43 4.60 15.48
C GLN A 166 -1.05 5.53 16.51
N ILE A 167 -2.00 5.02 17.28
CA ILE A 167 -2.59 5.70 18.43
C ILE A 167 -2.39 4.78 19.64
N ILE A 168 -1.68 5.26 20.65
CA ILE A 168 -1.44 4.53 21.89
C ILE A 168 -2.22 5.20 23.02
N VAL A 169 -3.07 4.40 23.68
CA VAL A 169 -3.86 4.80 24.85
C VAL A 169 -3.30 4.10 26.07
N SER A 170 -2.78 4.89 27.01
CA SER A 170 -2.17 4.39 28.26
C SER A 170 -2.90 4.86 29.52
N SER A 171 -4.05 5.52 29.37
CA SER A 171 -4.91 6.00 30.46
C SER A 171 -6.32 5.40 30.40
N ASP A 172 -7.02 5.43 31.54
CA ASP A 172 -8.40 4.95 31.71
C ASP A 172 -9.47 5.98 31.30
N GLN A 173 -9.04 7.18 30.90
CA GLN A 173 -9.93 8.27 30.49
C GLN A 173 -10.71 7.93 29.22
N TYR A 174 -10.06 7.19 28.31
CA TYR A 174 -10.61 6.86 27.00
C TYR A 174 -11.10 5.42 26.94
N LYS A 175 -12.12 5.20 26.12
CA LYS A 175 -12.69 3.88 25.87
C LYS A 175 -12.72 3.57 24.39
N THR A 176 -12.53 2.31 24.05
CA THR A 176 -12.78 1.83 22.69
C THR A 176 -14.26 1.96 22.32
N HIS A 177 -14.57 1.77 21.04
CA HIS A 177 -15.96 1.79 20.56
C HIS A 177 -16.88 0.83 21.34
N ARG A 178 -16.36 -0.34 21.74
CA ARG A 178 -17.11 -1.32 22.53
C ARG A 178 -17.01 -1.13 24.05
N GLY A 179 -16.40 -0.05 24.49
CA GLY A 179 -16.41 0.40 25.89
C GLY A 179 -15.24 -0.09 26.76
N ILE A 180 -14.18 -0.63 26.17
CA ILE A 180 -13.00 -1.14 26.89
C ILE A 180 -12.01 0.00 27.18
N ARG A 181 -11.41 0.02 28.37
CA ARG A 181 -10.41 1.02 28.80
C ARG A 181 -9.16 0.37 29.39
N VAL A 182 -8.10 1.16 29.52
CA VAL A 182 -6.94 0.75 30.33
C VAL A 182 -7.40 0.53 31.77
N GLY A 183 -6.93 -0.56 32.38
CA GLY A 183 -7.32 -1.01 33.72
C GLY A 183 -8.48 -2.02 33.75
N ASP A 184 -9.23 -2.17 32.66
CA ASP A 184 -10.30 -3.16 32.58
C ASP A 184 -9.74 -4.59 32.60
N PRO A 185 -10.47 -5.56 33.16
CA PRO A 185 -10.04 -6.95 33.22
C PRO A 185 -10.10 -7.59 31.82
N LEU A 186 -9.17 -8.53 31.57
CA LEU A 186 -9.12 -9.32 30.34
C LEU A 186 -10.46 -10.02 30.03
N SER A 187 -11.20 -10.44 31.04
CA SER A 187 -12.53 -11.05 30.87
C SER A 187 -13.54 -10.13 30.17
N LEU A 188 -13.49 -8.82 30.44
CA LEU A 188 -14.38 -7.84 29.80
C LEU A 188 -14.02 -7.63 28.33
N LEU A 189 -12.73 -7.64 27.99
CA LEU A 189 -12.27 -7.57 26.60
C LEU A 189 -12.87 -8.73 25.78
N PHE A 190 -12.77 -9.93 26.30
CA PHE A 190 -13.30 -11.15 25.71
C PHE A 190 -14.83 -11.13 25.57
N GLU A 191 -15.55 -10.57 26.54
CA GLU A 191 -17.01 -10.35 26.46
C GLU A 191 -17.38 -9.44 25.28
N ARG A 192 -16.61 -8.39 25.03
CA ARG A 192 -16.94 -7.33 24.06
C ARG A 192 -16.42 -7.61 22.64
N TYR A 193 -15.20 -8.09 22.52
CA TYR A 193 -14.52 -8.30 21.24
C TYR A 193 -14.48 -9.77 20.80
N GLY A 194 -14.71 -10.72 21.71
CA GLY A 194 -14.58 -12.14 21.40
C GLY A 194 -13.11 -12.55 21.24
N LEU A 195 -12.83 -13.49 20.34
CA LEU A 195 -11.46 -13.97 20.13
C LEU A 195 -10.68 -13.01 19.24
N HIS A 196 -9.41 -12.82 19.63
CA HIS A 196 -8.40 -12.13 18.84
C HIS A 196 -8.02 -12.98 17.63
N ASP A 197 -7.48 -12.33 16.60
CA ASP A 197 -7.00 -13.00 15.40
C ASP A 197 -5.52 -13.44 15.56
N ASP A 198 -4.73 -12.74 16.39
CA ASP A 198 -3.32 -13.06 16.65
C ASP A 198 -2.89 -12.73 18.10
N TYR A 199 -1.81 -13.35 18.56
CA TYR A 199 -1.30 -13.31 19.92
C TYR A 199 0.23 -13.16 19.93
N SER A 200 0.73 -12.24 20.75
CA SER A 200 2.15 -12.08 21.04
C SER A 200 2.37 -11.98 22.54
N ALA A 201 3.51 -12.44 23.04
CA ALA A 201 3.88 -12.27 24.44
C ALA A 201 5.37 -12.08 24.61
N ASP A 202 5.74 -11.22 25.55
CA ASP A 202 7.11 -11.07 26.07
C ASP A 202 7.15 -11.30 27.59
N GLU A 203 8.32 -11.14 28.22
CA GLU A 203 8.51 -11.39 29.67
C GLU A 203 7.63 -10.50 30.58
N SER A 204 7.04 -9.43 30.03
CA SER A 204 6.35 -8.36 30.77
C SER A 204 4.88 -8.16 30.38
N THR A 205 4.51 -8.47 29.14
CA THR A 205 3.18 -8.19 28.58
C THR A 205 2.70 -9.29 27.62
N GLU A 206 1.40 -9.57 27.65
CA GLU A 206 0.70 -10.40 26.66
C GLU A 206 -0.14 -9.48 25.76
N SER A 207 0.00 -9.56 24.44
CA SER A 207 -0.69 -8.72 23.47
C SER A 207 -1.73 -9.52 22.70
N LEU A 208 -2.99 -9.09 22.75
CA LEU A 208 -4.09 -9.67 21.96
C LEU A 208 -4.42 -8.76 20.78
N ILE A 209 -4.40 -9.31 19.57
CA ILE A 209 -4.44 -8.54 18.32
C ILE A 209 -5.69 -8.88 17.51
N TYR A 210 -6.47 -7.85 17.15
CA TYR A 210 -7.66 -7.96 16.32
C TYR A 210 -7.42 -7.27 14.98
N HIS A 211 -7.50 -8.01 13.88
CA HIS A 211 -7.11 -7.53 12.55
C HIS A 211 -8.31 -7.09 11.70
N SER A 212 -8.14 -5.97 11.02
CA SER A 212 -8.86 -5.55 9.81
C SER A 212 -7.93 -5.69 8.60
N LEU A 213 -8.45 -5.43 7.40
CA LEU A 213 -7.69 -5.46 6.15
C LEU A 213 -6.45 -4.56 6.16
N ASP A 214 -6.51 -3.43 6.87
CA ASP A 214 -5.49 -2.37 6.89
C ASP A 214 -5.20 -1.82 8.28
N MET A 215 -5.81 -2.37 9.34
CA MET A 215 -5.65 -1.87 10.71
C MET A 215 -5.59 -3.03 11.72
N SER A 216 -4.89 -2.83 12.83
CA SER A 216 -4.95 -3.70 13.99
C SER A 216 -5.39 -2.92 15.21
N LEU A 217 -6.15 -3.59 16.07
CA LEU A 217 -6.43 -3.15 17.43
C LEU A 217 -5.74 -4.13 18.38
N VAL A 218 -4.77 -3.62 19.14
CA VAL A 218 -3.93 -4.41 20.04
C VAL A 218 -4.24 -4.04 21.48
N PHE A 219 -4.42 -5.05 22.33
CA PHE A 219 -4.58 -4.89 23.77
C PHE A 219 -3.40 -5.54 24.47
N ASP A 220 -2.56 -4.73 25.12
CA ASP A 220 -1.47 -5.23 25.95
C ASP A 220 -1.98 -5.47 27.36
N ILE A 221 -1.77 -6.68 27.85
CA ILE A 221 -2.27 -7.21 29.12
C ILE A 221 -1.09 -7.34 30.07
N GLY A 222 -1.21 -6.70 31.24
CA GLY A 222 -0.22 -6.85 32.31
C GLY A 222 -0.35 -8.19 33.03
N LYS A 223 0.66 -8.53 33.85
CA LYS A 223 0.67 -9.76 34.67
C LYS A 223 -0.56 -9.90 35.60
N ASN A 224 -1.18 -8.78 35.98
CA ASN A 224 -2.41 -8.73 36.78
C ASN A 224 -3.70 -8.99 35.96
N LYS A 225 -3.56 -9.42 34.69
CA LYS A 225 -4.66 -9.70 33.76
C LYS A 225 -5.60 -8.51 33.54
N LYS A 226 -5.06 -7.31 33.65
CA LYS A 226 -5.72 -6.04 33.29
C LYS A 226 -5.06 -5.45 32.07
N ILE A 227 -5.86 -4.73 31.29
CA ILE A 227 -5.38 -4.00 30.11
C ILE A 227 -4.45 -2.88 30.59
N LYS A 228 -3.22 -2.88 30.08
CA LYS A 228 -2.18 -1.90 30.38
C LYS A 228 -2.13 -0.81 29.31
N GLN A 229 -2.37 -1.18 28.06
CA GLN A 229 -2.26 -0.30 26.91
C GLN A 229 -3.19 -0.78 25.80
N ILE A 230 -3.75 0.16 25.04
CA ILE A 230 -4.54 -0.12 23.84
C ILE A 230 -3.88 0.60 22.67
N THR A 231 -3.59 -0.13 21.60
CA THR A 231 -2.94 0.42 20.41
C THR A 231 -3.82 0.23 19.19
N TYR A 232 -4.16 1.33 18.52
CA TYR A 232 -4.71 1.31 17.16
C TYR A 232 -3.54 1.49 16.21
N LEU A 233 -3.34 0.52 15.33
CA LEU A 233 -2.20 0.48 14.42
C LEU A 233 -2.70 0.42 12.99
N LEU A 234 -2.13 1.25 12.11
CA LEU A 234 -2.27 1.05 10.68
C LEU A 234 -1.35 -0.11 10.29
N ASN A 235 -1.94 -1.18 9.75
CA ASN A 235 -1.14 -2.26 9.21
C ASN A 235 -0.64 -1.84 7.84
N ALA A 236 0.68 -1.80 7.67
CA ALA A 236 1.23 -2.14 6.37
C ALA A 236 0.66 -3.54 6.02
N PRO A 237 -0.04 -3.74 4.89
CA PRO A 237 -0.39 -5.09 4.46
C PRO A 237 0.91 -5.89 4.47
N GLY A 238 0.97 -6.86 5.38
CA GLY A 238 2.18 -7.61 5.62
C GLY A 238 2.58 -8.29 4.32
N MET A 239 3.82 -8.07 3.89
CA MET A 239 4.51 -8.94 2.93
C MET A 239 4.71 -10.31 3.59
N VAL A 240 3.65 -11.06 3.84
CA VAL A 240 3.74 -12.42 4.35
C VAL A 240 3.59 -13.36 3.16
N ASN A 241 4.71 -13.96 2.77
CA ASN A 241 4.87 -15.02 1.76
C ASN A 241 4.66 -14.65 0.29
N CYS A 242 4.97 -13.41 -0.11
CA CYS A 242 5.09 -13.12 -1.55
C CYS A 242 6.33 -13.81 -2.14
N THR A 243 6.19 -15.04 -2.63
CA THR A 243 7.25 -15.74 -3.34
C THR A 243 7.32 -15.21 -4.76
N ILE A 244 8.30 -14.34 -5.05
CA ILE A 244 8.45 -13.72 -6.37
C ILE A 244 8.65 -14.81 -7.42
N ASN A 245 7.65 -15.01 -8.28
CA ASN A 245 7.81 -15.86 -9.45
C ASN A 245 8.23 -14.99 -10.64
N ARG A 246 9.51 -15.04 -11.00
CA ARG A 246 10.05 -14.29 -12.15
C ARG A 246 9.50 -14.76 -13.49
N ASP A 247 8.91 -15.96 -13.57
CA ASP A 247 8.29 -16.44 -14.80
C ASP A 247 7.06 -15.60 -15.16
N ASN A 248 6.39 -14.98 -14.16
CA ASN A 248 5.31 -14.01 -14.37
C ASN A 248 5.79 -12.71 -15.03
N TRP A 249 7.11 -12.48 -15.11
CA TRP A 249 7.70 -11.32 -15.77
C TRP A 249 8.07 -11.61 -17.23
N SER A 250 8.13 -12.88 -17.64
CA SER A 250 8.48 -13.35 -18.98
C SER A 250 7.27 -13.48 -19.92
N VAL A 251 7.04 -12.40 -20.68
CA VAL A 251 6.42 -12.27 -22.03
C VAL A 251 4.88 -12.27 -22.14
N PRO A 252 4.26 -11.25 -22.79
CA PRO A 252 4.19 -11.02 -24.27
C PRO A 252 4.98 -9.76 -24.74
N PRO A 253 5.03 -9.39 -26.05
CA PRO A 253 5.85 -8.28 -26.54
C PRO A 253 5.46 -6.96 -25.89
N PHE A 254 6.41 -6.00 -25.87
CA PHE A 254 6.14 -4.61 -25.49
C PHE A 254 4.89 -4.11 -26.21
N THR A 255 3.81 -3.88 -25.44
CA THR A 255 2.59 -3.27 -25.94
C THR A 255 2.67 -1.77 -25.69
N ILE A 256 2.07 -0.99 -26.59
CA ILE A 256 1.95 0.46 -26.38
C ILE A 256 1.17 0.66 -25.09
N PRO A 257 1.69 1.40 -24.10
CA PRO A 257 1.02 1.55 -22.83
C PRO A 257 -0.33 2.24 -23.05
N VAL A 258 -1.35 1.75 -22.37
CA VAL A 258 -2.72 2.26 -22.48
C VAL A 258 -3.04 3.09 -21.26
N GLN A 259 -3.53 4.30 -21.47
CA GLN A 259 -4.01 5.13 -20.38
C GLN A 259 -5.33 4.57 -19.84
N LYS A 260 -5.39 4.35 -18.53
CA LYS A 260 -6.60 3.94 -17.81
C LYS A 260 -6.92 4.94 -16.70
N GLU A 261 -8.15 4.87 -16.23
CA GLU A 261 -8.64 5.63 -15.08
C GLU A 261 -9.21 4.65 -14.04
N VAL A 262 -8.94 4.92 -12.77
CA VAL A 262 -9.45 4.13 -11.66
C VAL A 262 -10.93 4.45 -11.40
N VAL A 263 -11.79 3.43 -11.33
CA VAL A 263 -13.25 3.58 -11.13
C VAL A 263 -13.77 3.12 -9.78
N SER A 264 -12.98 2.36 -9.02
CA SER A 264 -13.36 1.82 -7.72
C SER A 264 -13.67 2.94 -6.72
N GLN A 265 -14.75 2.81 -5.93
CA GLN A 265 -15.02 3.73 -4.81
C GLN A 265 -14.13 3.48 -3.59
N ALA A 266 -13.51 2.30 -3.50
CA ALA A 266 -12.58 1.93 -2.45
C ALA A 266 -11.13 2.05 -2.94
N ARG A 267 -10.18 2.17 -2.00
CA ARG A 267 -8.73 2.11 -2.27
C ARG A 267 -8.40 0.91 -3.15
N VAL A 268 -7.66 1.15 -4.22
CA VAL A 268 -7.19 0.09 -5.10
C VAL A 268 -5.72 -0.15 -4.85
N TRP A 269 -5.47 -1.19 -4.08
CA TRP A 269 -4.14 -1.55 -3.64
C TRP A 269 -3.30 -2.09 -4.78
N LEU A 270 -2.01 -1.74 -4.76
CA LEU A 270 -1.01 -2.28 -5.65
C LEU A 270 -0.50 -3.61 -5.09
N TYR A 271 0.03 -4.43 -5.98
CA TYR A 271 0.60 -5.73 -5.66
C TYR A 271 2.01 -5.84 -6.28
N LEU A 272 2.97 -6.47 -5.61
CA LEU A 272 4.33 -6.66 -6.14
C LEU A 272 4.36 -7.58 -7.38
N GLN A 273 3.43 -8.53 -7.42
CA GLN A 273 3.18 -9.45 -8.53
C GLN A 273 1.65 -9.73 -8.58
N PRO A 274 1.11 -10.33 -9.65
CA PRO A 274 -0.34 -10.51 -9.81
C PRO A 274 -0.88 -11.67 -8.93
N ASP A 275 -0.78 -11.49 -7.62
CA ASP A 275 -1.16 -12.45 -6.57
C ASP A 275 -1.70 -11.69 -5.35
N GLU A 276 -2.79 -12.17 -4.76
CA GLU A 276 -3.42 -11.55 -3.60
C GLU A 276 -2.51 -11.48 -2.36
N GLN A 277 -1.60 -12.45 -2.21
CA GLN A 277 -0.63 -12.50 -1.11
C GLN A 277 0.46 -11.44 -1.26
N CYS A 278 0.57 -10.82 -2.43
CA CYS A 278 1.60 -9.85 -2.76
C CYS A 278 1.12 -8.40 -2.69
N LYS A 279 0.01 -8.17 -1.99
CA LYS A 279 -0.56 -6.85 -1.75
C LYS A 279 0.45 -5.95 -1.03
N THR A 280 0.61 -4.73 -1.51
CA THR A 280 1.46 -3.71 -0.90
C THR A 280 0.63 -2.67 -0.18
N GLU A 281 1.32 -1.83 0.59
CA GLU A 281 0.77 -0.66 1.30
C GLU A 281 0.40 0.48 0.35
N LEU A 282 0.84 0.39 -0.89
CA LEU A 282 0.58 1.39 -1.90
C LEU A 282 -0.81 1.17 -2.47
N PHE A 283 -1.56 2.24 -2.67
CA PHE A 283 -2.86 2.19 -3.33
C PHE A 283 -3.05 3.45 -4.17
N ILE A 284 -3.93 3.34 -5.15
CA ILE A 284 -4.47 4.47 -5.92
C ILE A 284 -5.98 4.56 -5.71
N ILE A 285 -6.56 5.71 -6.01
CA ILE A 285 -7.95 6.05 -5.72
C ILE A 285 -8.72 6.42 -6.99
N ARG A 286 -10.04 6.54 -6.85
CA ARG A 286 -10.94 6.86 -7.96
C ARG A 286 -10.51 8.15 -8.67
N GLY A 287 -10.46 8.10 -10.01
CA GLY A 287 -10.12 9.23 -10.85
C GLY A 287 -8.64 9.31 -11.20
N ASP A 288 -7.77 8.56 -10.51
CA ASP A 288 -6.36 8.52 -10.82
C ASP A 288 -6.15 7.97 -12.23
N ARG A 289 -5.25 8.63 -12.96
CA ARG A 289 -4.86 8.24 -14.31
C ARG A 289 -3.56 7.45 -14.23
N ILE A 290 -3.55 6.29 -14.85
CA ILE A 290 -2.40 5.40 -14.87
C ILE A 290 -2.03 5.02 -16.30
N LEU A 291 -0.80 4.57 -16.48
CA LEU A 291 -0.38 3.87 -17.68
C LEU A 291 -0.29 2.38 -17.40
N GLN A 292 -1.06 1.61 -18.14
CA GLN A 292 -0.99 0.16 -18.13
C GLN A 292 0.02 -0.31 -19.17
N TYR A 293 1.01 -1.09 -18.74
CA TYR A 293 2.05 -1.64 -19.61
C TYR A 293 1.86 -3.14 -19.89
N ARG A 294 1.20 -3.86 -18.98
CA ARG A 294 1.03 -5.32 -19.08
C ARG A 294 -0.29 -5.75 -18.49
N GLU A 295 -0.71 -6.95 -18.89
CA GLU A 295 -1.80 -7.69 -18.27
C GLU A 295 -1.32 -9.11 -17.98
N TYR A 296 -1.77 -9.66 -16.85
CA TYR A 296 -1.58 -11.05 -16.49
C TYR A 296 -2.79 -11.52 -15.69
N GLY A 297 -3.60 -12.42 -16.27
CA GLY A 297 -4.87 -12.81 -15.70
C GLY A 297 -5.77 -11.60 -15.43
N ASP A 298 -6.27 -11.48 -14.20
CA ASP A 298 -7.15 -10.38 -13.78
C ASP A 298 -6.38 -9.12 -13.33
N TYR A 299 -5.06 -9.09 -13.50
CA TYR A 299 -4.22 -7.98 -13.08
C TYR A 299 -3.61 -7.21 -14.25
N ALA A 300 -3.44 -5.91 -14.08
CA ALA A 300 -2.68 -5.02 -14.93
C ALA A 300 -1.42 -4.56 -14.19
N TYR A 301 -0.27 -4.56 -14.88
CA TYR A 301 0.91 -3.87 -14.40
C TYR A 301 0.84 -2.41 -14.84
N ILE A 302 0.90 -1.51 -13.86
CA ILE A 302 0.68 -0.08 -14.07
C ILE A 302 1.85 0.75 -13.55
N ASN A 303 1.96 1.94 -14.13
CA ASN A 303 2.71 3.03 -13.55
C ASN A 303 1.77 4.20 -13.32
N TYR A 304 1.90 4.79 -12.15
CA TYR A 304 1.31 6.06 -11.76
C TYR A 304 2.44 7.06 -11.54
N VAL A 305 2.24 8.31 -11.93
CA VAL A 305 3.21 9.39 -11.71
C VAL A 305 2.60 10.33 -10.69
N ASN A 306 3.26 10.42 -9.54
CA ASN A 306 2.80 11.25 -8.44
C ASN A 306 3.10 12.75 -8.68
N SER A 307 2.67 13.60 -7.75
CA SER A 307 2.89 15.06 -7.80
C SER A 307 4.37 15.48 -7.85
N LYS A 308 5.29 14.60 -7.42
CA LYS A 308 6.75 14.81 -7.42
C LYS A 308 7.41 14.33 -8.71
N ASN A 309 6.61 13.95 -9.71
CA ASN A 309 7.06 13.36 -10.96
C ASN A 309 7.85 12.05 -10.74
N LYS A 310 7.55 11.34 -9.65
CA LYS A 310 8.10 10.01 -9.35
C LYS A 310 7.12 8.95 -9.75
N VAL A 311 7.67 7.81 -10.13
CA VAL A 311 6.92 6.66 -10.60
C VAL A 311 6.61 5.75 -9.42
N VAL A 312 5.33 5.55 -9.19
CA VAL A 312 4.79 4.45 -8.38
C VAL A 312 4.39 3.33 -9.34
N GLU A 313 4.79 2.11 -9.04
CA GLU A 313 4.59 0.96 -9.92
C GLU A 313 4.09 -0.26 -9.17
N GLY A 314 3.30 -1.09 -9.85
CA GLY A 314 2.79 -2.33 -9.30
C GLY A 314 1.68 -2.95 -10.13
N TRP A 315 1.21 -4.10 -9.68
CA TRP A 315 0.06 -4.78 -10.25
C TRP A 315 -1.23 -4.32 -9.58
N ILE A 316 -2.33 -4.30 -10.33
CA ILE A 316 -3.64 -3.90 -9.84
C ILE A 316 -4.72 -4.72 -10.52
N LYS A 317 -5.88 -4.93 -9.88
CA LYS A 317 -6.98 -5.65 -10.52
C LYS A 317 -7.59 -4.86 -11.66
N ASN A 318 -7.75 -5.49 -12.83
CA ASN A 318 -8.38 -4.93 -14.02
C ASN A 318 -9.82 -4.45 -13.76
N THR A 319 -10.54 -5.11 -12.85
CA THR A 319 -11.91 -4.73 -12.46
C THR A 319 -12.00 -3.32 -11.87
N ALA A 320 -10.89 -2.75 -11.41
CA ALA A 320 -10.83 -1.40 -10.86
C ALA A 320 -10.53 -0.33 -11.90
N LEU A 321 -10.30 -0.70 -13.16
CA LEU A 321 -9.85 0.19 -14.23
C LEU A 321 -10.91 0.31 -15.34
N LYS A 322 -11.02 1.50 -15.93
CA LYS A 322 -11.67 1.72 -17.24
C LYS A 322 -10.69 2.37 -18.20
N SER A 323 -10.99 2.32 -19.50
CA SER A 323 -10.30 3.16 -20.47
C SER A 323 -10.49 4.63 -20.11
N ALA A 324 -9.39 5.39 -20.07
CA ALA A 324 -9.49 6.84 -19.89
C ALA A 324 -9.98 7.48 -21.20
N ASP A 325 -10.84 8.48 -21.10
CA ASP A 325 -11.25 9.26 -22.28
C ASP A 325 -10.02 9.93 -22.90
N LYS A 326 -9.92 9.84 -24.23
CA LYS A 326 -8.94 10.62 -24.99
C LYS A 326 -9.34 12.09 -24.89
N ALA A 327 -8.55 12.89 -24.20
CA ALA A 327 -8.64 14.32 -24.36
C ALA A 327 -7.91 14.67 -25.67
N ASP A 328 -8.65 15.11 -26.70
CA ASP A 328 -8.12 15.34 -28.06
C ASP A 328 -6.95 16.36 -28.08
N ASP A 329 -6.81 17.20 -27.07
CA ASP A 329 -5.78 18.25 -26.99
C ASP A 329 -4.62 17.94 -26.03
N ARG A 330 -4.64 16.82 -25.30
CA ARG A 330 -3.55 16.47 -24.37
C ARG A 330 -2.49 15.63 -25.06
N LEU A 331 -1.24 15.71 -24.58
CA LEU A 331 -0.18 14.82 -25.07
C LEU A 331 -0.56 13.35 -24.86
N ASP A 332 -0.13 12.50 -25.78
CA ASP A 332 -0.23 11.04 -25.66
C ASP A 332 1.08 10.33 -26.05
N TYR A 333 1.09 9.00 -25.99
CA TYR A 333 2.26 8.18 -26.36
C TYR A 333 2.84 8.53 -27.74
N ARG A 334 1.99 8.88 -28.71
CA ARG A 334 2.39 9.13 -30.10
C ARG A 334 3.19 10.42 -30.23
N ASP A 335 3.01 11.37 -29.32
CA ASP A 335 3.81 12.60 -29.31
C ASP A 335 5.29 12.35 -28.99
N PHE A 336 5.61 11.18 -28.46
CA PHE A 336 6.98 10.71 -28.18
C PHE A 336 7.54 9.82 -29.29
N ILE A 337 6.88 9.78 -30.45
CA ILE A 337 7.35 9.12 -31.67
C ILE A 337 7.89 10.19 -32.62
N LEU A 338 9.15 10.02 -33.05
CA LEU A 338 9.77 10.93 -34.00
C LEU A 338 9.39 10.58 -35.44
N LYS A 339 9.33 11.58 -36.33
CA LYS A 339 9.21 11.40 -37.77
C LYS A 339 10.50 11.84 -38.47
N SER A 340 10.94 11.07 -39.45
CA SER A 340 11.95 11.47 -40.42
C SER A 340 11.44 11.23 -41.84
N GLY A 341 12.16 11.73 -42.85
CA GLY A 341 11.85 11.44 -44.26
C GLY A 341 11.79 9.94 -44.60
N ASN A 342 12.38 9.08 -43.76
CA ASN A 342 12.47 7.64 -43.95
C ASN A 342 11.55 6.82 -43.02
N GLY A 343 10.63 7.47 -42.30
CA GLY A 343 9.59 6.81 -41.51
C GLY A 343 9.45 7.33 -40.08
N GLN A 344 8.81 6.53 -39.23
CA GLN A 344 8.62 6.84 -37.81
C GLN A 344 9.65 6.10 -36.94
N ILE A 345 10.08 6.75 -35.86
CA ILE A 345 11.00 6.20 -34.88
C ILE A 345 10.30 6.16 -33.52
N ASP A 346 10.00 4.94 -33.07
CA ASP A 346 9.43 4.66 -31.76
C ASP A 346 10.46 3.83 -30.98
N PHE A 347 11.43 4.53 -30.38
CA PHE A 347 12.59 3.94 -29.69
C PHE A 347 12.59 4.22 -28.19
N LEU A 348 12.06 5.36 -27.77
CA LEU A 348 12.18 5.85 -26.40
C LEU A 348 11.60 4.84 -25.39
N GLY A 349 12.42 4.37 -24.46
CA GLY A 349 12.05 3.37 -23.45
C GLY A 349 12.11 1.92 -23.92
N LYS A 350 12.58 1.63 -25.14
CA LYS A 350 12.71 0.26 -25.65
C LYS A 350 14.09 -0.33 -25.33
N SER A 351 14.10 -1.65 -25.08
CA SER A 351 15.33 -2.44 -24.92
C SER A 351 16.16 -2.46 -26.21
N VAL A 352 17.48 -2.40 -26.06
CA VAL A 352 18.44 -2.43 -27.18
C VAL A 352 18.73 -3.85 -27.71
N ALA A 353 18.27 -4.91 -27.03
CA ALA A 353 18.61 -6.29 -27.37
C ALA A 353 18.06 -6.78 -28.73
N ASN A 354 17.19 -6.03 -29.39
CA ASN A 354 16.59 -6.42 -30.67
C ASN A 354 17.33 -5.87 -31.91
N ASN A 355 18.56 -5.35 -31.75
CA ASN A 355 19.37 -4.71 -32.80
C ASN A 355 18.59 -3.70 -33.66
N THR A 356 17.46 -3.19 -33.16
CA THR A 356 16.48 -2.44 -33.95
C THR A 356 17.01 -1.05 -34.26
N VAL A 357 17.70 -0.45 -33.29
CA VAL A 357 18.42 0.82 -33.45
C VAL A 357 19.51 0.68 -34.48
N THR A 358 20.40 -0.31 -34.34
CA THR A 358 21.50 -0.56 -35.27
C THR A 358 21.01 -0.77 -36.70
N ARG A 359 20.00 -1.64 -36.90
CA ARG A 359 19.39 -1.86 -38.23
C ARG A 359 18.74 -0.60 -38.80
N TRP A 360 18.17 0.25 -37.95
CA TRP A 360 17.57 1.51 -38.39
C TRP A 360 18.64 2.51 -38.83
N LEU A 361 19.72 2.65 -38.06
CA LEU A 361 20.88 3.49 -38.39
C LEU A 361 21.54 3.04 -39.71
N GLU A 362 21.75 1.73 -39.88
CA GLU A 362 22.25 1.13 -41.12
C GLU A 362 21.36 1.48 -42.33
N LYS A 363 20.03 1.45 -42.17
CA LYS A 363 19.08 1.85 -43.23
C LYS A 363 19.18 3.33 -43.61
N GLN A 364 19.55 4.20 -42.66
CA GLN A 364 19.77 5.61 -42.96
C GLN A 364 21.08 5.86 -43.73
N ARG A 365 21.93 4.82 -43.90
CA ARG A 365 23.32 4.94 -44.38
C ARG A 365 24.17 5.87 -43.51
N GLU A 366 23.75 6.07 -42.27
CA GLU A 366 24.51 6.78 -41.26
C GLU A 366 25.52 5.78 -40.66
N GLY A 367 26.75 6.22 -40.42
CA GLY A 367 27.79 5.34 -39.88
C GLY A 367 27.35 4.77 -38.53
N VAL A 368 27.50 3.46 -38.33
CA VAL A 368 27.28 2.84 -37.01
C VAL A 368 28.50 3.13 -36.15
N SER A 369 28.41 4.13 -35.29
CA SER A 369 29.42 4.40 -34.26
C SER A 369 28.96 3.85 -32.90
N VAL A 370 29.85 3.09 -32.24
CA VAL A 370 29.73 2.56 -30.87
C VAL A 370 30.33 3.63 -29.93
N PRO A 371 29.87 3.82 -28.69
CA PRO A 371 29.59 5.14 -28.10
C PRO A 371 30.82 6.03 -27.87
N GLU A 372 30.63 7.35 -28.05
CA GLU A 372 31.67 8.38 -27.91
C GLU A 372 31.64 9.11 -26.56
N PHE A 373 30.69 8.83 -25.68
CA PHE A 373 30.73 9.35 -24.31
C PHE A 373 30.07 8.38 -23.33
N HIS A 374 30.79 8.07 -22.25
CA HIS A 374 30.35 7.20 -21.16
C HIS A 374 30.17 8.05 -19.91
N ASP A 375 29.00 7.98 -19.28
CA ASP A 375 28.66 8.80 -18.13
C ASP A 375 27.69 8.08 -17.19
N PHE A 376 27.45 8.68 -16.01
CA PHE A 376 26.42 8.27 -15.07
C PHE A 376 25.32 9.33 -15.02
N THR A 377 24.28 9.14 -15.84
CA THR A 377 23.11 10.02 -15.87
C THR A 377 22.03 9.47 -14.94
N HIS A 378 21.48 10.29 -14.05
CA HIS A 378 20.41 9.89 -13.09
C HIS A 378 20.76 8.62 -12.28
N GLY A 379 22.04 8.41 -11.95
CA GLY A 379 22.50 7.26 -11.16
C GLY A 379 22.58 5.93 -11.92
N VAL A 380 22.37 5.94 -13.24
CA VAL A 380 22.56 4.76 -14.10
C VAL A 380 23.65 5.00 -15.14
N GLU A 381 24.47 3.97 -15.36
CA GLU A 381 25.49 3.99 -16.40
C GLU A 381 24.82 4.20 -17.77
N SER A 382 25.33 5.16 -18.54
CA SER A 382 24.77 5.60 -19.80
C SER A 382 25.84 5.82 -20.86
N TRP A 383 25.47 5.55 -22.12
CA TRP A 383 26.32 5.69 -23.30
C TRP A 383 25.61 6.57 -24.32
N THR A 384 26.31 7.58 -24.81
CA THR A 384 25.77 8.54 -25.77
C THR A 384 26.54 8.45 -27.09
N SER A 385 25.80 8.43 -28.20
CA SER A 385 26.36 8.51 -29.55
C SER A 385 25.72 9.69 -30.29
N ASP A 386 26.55 10.55 -30.88
CA ASP A 386 26.11 11.53 -31.88
C ASP A 386 26.31 10.93 -33.28
N ILE A 387 25.24 10.94 -34.06
CA ILE A 387 25.21 10.39 -35.41
C ILE A 387 24.68 11.49 -36.32
N ALA A 388 25.60 12.30 -36.85
CA ALA A 388 25.31 13.41 -37.74
C ALA A 388 24.28 14.41 -37.15
N GLY A 389 24.38 14.79 -35.88
CA GLY A 389 23.45 15.73 -35.25
C GLY A 389 22.16 15.09 -34.73
N PHE A 390 22.04 13.76 -34.81
CA PHE A 390 21.07 12.95 -34.09
C PHE A 390 21.76 12.23 -32.94
N THR A 391 21.36 12.50 -31.70
CA THR A 391 21.95 11.90 -30.51
C THR A 391 21.04 10.82 -29.95
N ILE A 392 21.61 9.65 -29.63
CA ILE A 392 20.93 8.58 -28.90
C ILE A 392 21.69 8.31 -27.60
N THR A 393 20.96 8.27 -26.49
CA THR A 393 21.47 7.84 -25.19
C THR A 393 20.87 6.50 -24.81
N ILE A 394 21.73 5.55 -24.52
CA ILE A 394 21.39 4.22 -24.02
C ILE A 394 21.78 4.17 -22.55
N SER A 395 20.86 3.83 -21.66
CA SER A 395 21.12 3.68 -20.23
C SER A 395 20.96 2.24 -19.80
N ARG A 396 21.74 1.81 -18.80
CA ARG A 396 21.47 0.56 -18.09
C ARG A 396 20.03 0.56 -17.57
N THR A 397 19.41 -0.62 -17.62
CA THR A 397 18.04 -0.79 -17.14
C THR A 397 17.95 -0.50 -15.65
N ASN A 398 16.86 0.18 -15.28
CA ASN A 398 16.43 0.28 -13.89
C ASN A 398 15.25 -0.67 -13.64
N THR A 399 14.95 -0.92 -12.38
CA THR A 399 13.89 -1.87 -11.97
C THR A 399 12.52 -1.56 -12.58
N ILE A 400 12.19 -0.28 -12.80
CA ILE A 400 10.94 0.14 -13.43
C ILE A 400 10.89 -0.29 -14.90
N VAL A 401 11.93 0.02 -15.67
CA VAL A 401 12.02 -0.36 -17.09
C VAL A 401 12.13 -1.88 -17.24
N GLU A 402 12.84 -2.56 -16.34
CA GLU A 402 12.87 -4.02 -16.28
C GLU A 402 11.46 -4.59 -16.14
N LYS A 403 10.67 -4.08 -15.19
CA LYS A 403 9.31 -4.58 -14.98
C LYS A 403 8.35 -4.21 -16.10
N ARG A 404 8.52 -3.06 -16.78
CA ARG A 404 7.74 -2.69 -17.98
C ARG A 404 8.06 -3.58 -19.19
N THR A 405 9.34 -3.85 -19.42
CA THR A 405 9.84 -4.53 -20.63
C THR A 405 10.04 -6.03 -20.44
N GLY A 406 10.15 -6.48 -19.18
CA GLY A 406 10.40 -7.87 -18.79
C GLY A 406 11.82 -8.30 -19.12
N ARG A 407 12.72 -7.34 -19.31
CA ARG A 407 14.08 -7.55 -19.77
C ARG A 407 15.04 -6.70 -18.95
N GLN A 408 16.20 -7.26 -18.66
CA GLN A 408 17.28 -6.58 -17.94
C GLN A 408 18.22 -5.78 -18.86
N ASP A 409 17.92 -5.76 -20.16
CA ASP A 409 18.75 -5.09 -21.15
C ASP A 409 18.76 -3.58 -20.96
N ALA A 410 19.85 -2.93 -21.37
CA ALA A 410 19.88 -1.48 -21.51
C ALA A 410 18.74 -0.99 -22.42
N TYR A 411 18.33 0.26 -22.21
CA TYR A 411 17.21 0.87 -22.92
C TYR A 411 17.58 2.25 -23.45
N ILE A 412 16.84 2.71 -24.44
CA ILE A 412 17.02 4.05 -25.02
C ILE A 412 16.32 5.05 -24.11
N SER A 413 17.11 5.83 -23.37
CA SER A 413 16.62 6.76 -22.35
C SER A 413 16.44 8.17 -22.87
N GLU A 414 17.23 8.56 -23.87
CA GLU A 414 17.11 9.88 -24.51
C GLU A 414 17.38 9.80 -26.02
N ILE A 415 16.66 10.63 -26.77
CA ILE A 415 16.86 10.87 -28.19
C ILE A 415 16.82 12.38 -28.41
N SER A 416 17.76 12.94 -29.16
CA SER A 416 17.70 14.35 -29.53
C SER A 416 18.23 14.61 -30.94
N PHE A 417 17.89 15.77 -31.48
CA PHE A 417 18.39 16.23 -32.77
C PHE A 417 18.50 17.74 -32.81
N LYS A 418 19.43 18.20 -33.65
CA LYS A 418 19.82 19.62 -33.82
C LYS A 418 19.69 20.10 -35.27
N ASP A 419 18.98 19.35 -36.11
CA ASP A 419 18.71 19.71 -37.50
C ASP A 419 17.24 19.46 -37.88
N ASP A 420 16.83 19.96 -39.04
CA ASP A 420 15.45 19.96 -39.54
C ASP A 420 15.06 18.67 -40.28
N ARG A 421 15.96 17.67 -40.38
CA ARG A 421 15.68 16.38 -41.03
C ARG A 421 14.68 15.55 -40.24
N TYR A 422 14.55 15.83 -38.95
CA TYR A 422 13.65 15.16 -38.03
C TYR A 422 12.58 16.12 -37.52
N LYS A 423 11.39 15.58 -37.30
CA LYS A 423 10.22 16.33 -36.82
C LYS A 423 9.51 15.58 -35.73
N THR A 424 8.93 16.32 -34.80
CA THR A 424 8.01 15.73 -33.82
C THR A 424 6.79 15.12 -34.51
N ASN A 425 6.03 14.29 -33.78
CA ASN A 425 4.80 13.72 -34.32
C ASN A 425 3.80 14.80 -34.79
N ARG A 426 3.79 15.97 -34.14
CA ARG A 426 2.96 17.13 -34.51
C ARG A 426 3.59 18.06 -35.56
N GLY A 427 4.77 17.71 -36.08
CA GLY A 427 5.38 18.38 -37.22
C GLY A 427 6.39 19.47 -36.92
N ILE A 428 6.75 19.67 -35.64
CA ILE A 428 7.73 20.69 -35.23
C ILE A 428 9.15 20.19 -35.50
N ALA A 429 10.00 21.05 -36.04
CA ALA A 429 11.40 20.78 -36.38
C ALA A 429 12.33 21.80 -35.71
N VAL A 430 13.63 21.53 -35.76
CA VAL A 430 14.64 22.56 -35.46
C VAL A 430 14.54 23.67 -36.51
N GLY A 431 14.62 24.93 -36.08
CA GLY A 431 14.38 26.11 -36.92
C GLY A 431 12.96 26.68 -36.84
N ASP A 432 11.98 25.93 -36.32
CA ASP A 432 10.65 26.47 -36.02
C ASP A 432 10.69 27.41 -34.79
N THR A 433 9.68 28.25 -34.64
CA THR A 433 9.63 29.26 -33.57
C THR A 433 8.89 28.77 -32.33
N TYR A 434 9.05 29.49 -31.21
CA TYR A 434 8.24 29.29 -30.01
C TYR A 434 6.73 29.31 -30.31
N ASN A 435 6.27 30.19 -31.18
CA ASN A 435 4.85 30.29 -31.53
C ASN A 435 4.35 29.05 -32.29
N ASP A 436 5.18 28.48 -33.17
CA ASP A 436 4.84 27.24 -33.88
C ASP A 436 4.71 26.08 -32.90
N MET A 437 5.62 25.98 -31.93
CA MET A 437 5.57 24.99 -30.86
C MET A 437 4.28 25.13 -30.03
N ILE A 438 3.93 26.34 -29.58
CA ILE A 438 2.72 26.59 -28.80
C ILE A 438 1.46 26.30 -29.63
N ALA A 439 1.45 26.61 -30.91
CA ALA A 439 0.34 26.27 -31.79
C ALA A 439 0.13 24.74 -31.92
N ALA A 440 1.21 23.96 -31.87
CA ALA A 440 1.14 22.50 -31.99
C ALA A 440 0.86 21.78 -30.66
N TYR A 441 1.36 22.30 -29.53
CA TYR A 441 1.35 21.59 -28.24
C TYR A 441 0.63 22.33 -27.09
N GLY A 442 0.24 23.59 -27.29
CA GLY A 442 -0.46 24.42 -26.31
C GLY A 442 0.47 25.12 -25.29
N GLU A 443 -0.10 25.96 -24.43
CA GLU A 443 0.67 26.82 -23.51
C GLU A 443 1.14 26.12 -22.22
N ASN A 444 0.76 24.87 -21.99
CA ASN A 444 1.06 24.11 -20.76
C ASN A 444 2.49 23.55 -20.77
N THR A 445 3.50 24.40 -20.88
CA THR A 445 4.92 24.06 -20.84
C THR A 445 5.52 24.26 -19.46
N ASN A 446 6.42 23.37 -19.06
CA ASN A 446 7.34 23.59 -17.95
C ASN A 446 8.62 24.29 -18.45
N ILE A 447 9.25 25.08 -17.60
CA ILE A 447 10.52 25.76 -17.90
C ILE A 447 11.63 25.06 -17.14
N ALA A 448 12.71 24.71 -17.83
CA ALA A 448 13.87 24.12 -17.20
C ALA A 448 14.78 25.20 -16.60
N VAL A 449 14.93 25.14 -15.27
CA VAL A 449 15.66 26.14 -14.47
C VAL A 449 17.06 26.35 -15.02
N GLY A 450 17.41 27.61 -15.31
CA GLY A 450 18.74 27.99 -15.79
C GLY A 450 19.02 27.63 -17.25
N SER A 451 18.01 27.24 -18.03
CA SER A 451 18.16 26.92 -19.46
C SER A 451 17.12 27.65 -20.32
N ALA A 452 17.42 27.83 -21.61
CA ALA A 452 16.48 28.34 -22.61
C ALA A 452 15.56 27.23 -23.17
N CYS A 453 15.21 26.23 -22.34
CA CYS A 453 14.46 25.06 -22.78
C CYS A 453 13.09 24.98 -22.08
N TYR A 454 12.08 24.68 -22.89
CA TYR A 454 10.70 24.42 -22.46
C TYR A 454 10.40 22.95 -22.68
N TYR A 455 9.59 22.35 -21.82
CA TYR A 455 9.24 20.94 -22.00
C TYR A 455 7.80 20.62 -21.61
N TYR A 456 7.28 19.62 -22.29
CA TYR A 456 6.00 19.01 -22.00
C TYR A 456 6.21 17.65 -21.35
N THR A 457 5.30 17.28 -20.46
CA THR A 457 5.32 15.98 -19.80
C THR A 457 4.07 15.18 -20.15
N TRP A 458 4.26 13.88 -20.31
CA TRP A 458 3.17 12.91 -20.34
C TRP A 458 3.61 11.70 -19.54
N PHE A 459 2.99 11.54 -18.36
CA PHE A 459 3.51 10.64 -17.32
C PHE A 459 5.01 10.91 -17.08
N ASP A 460 5.86 9.91 -17.28
CA ASP A 460 7.29 9.95 -17.00
C ASP A 460 8.14 10.30 -18.23
N ARG A 461 7.50 10.65 -19.34
CA ARG A 461 8.18 11.06 -20.57
C ARG A 461 8.16 12.57 -20.70
N GLN A 462 9.26 13.11 -21.25
CA GLN A 462 9.42 14.54 -21.45
C GLN A 462 9.84 14.87 -22.88
N LEU A 463 9.21 15.88 -23.47
CA LEU A 463 9.52 16.41 -24.79
C LEU A 463 9.98 17.85 -24.64
N TRP A 464 11.26 18.10 -24.90
CA TRP A 464 11.93 19.37 -24.66
C TRP A 464 12.22 20.09 -25.98
N PHE A 465 12.09 21.40 -25.97
CA PHE A 465 12.43 22.32 -27.04
C PHE A 465 13.37 23.38 -26.47
N CYS A 466 14.58 23.46 -26.99
CA CYS A 466 15.58 24.44 -26.57
C CYS A 466 15.71 25.54 -27.63
N PHE A 467 15.82 26.78 -27.17
CA PHE A 467 15.74 27.96 -28.01
C PHE A 467 17.03 28.78 -27.99
N ASP A 468 17.28 29.51 -29.08
CA ASP A 468 18.23 30.62 -29.07
C ASP A 468 17.60 31.91 -28.51
N ASN A 469 18.37 33.01 -28.54
CA ASN A 469 17.91 34.31 -28.07
C ASN A 469 16.75 34.90 -28.91
N ASN A 470 16.52 34.40 -30.12
CA ASN A 470 15.44 34.84 -31.01
C ASN A 470 14.20 33.95 -30.89
N LEU A 471 14.16 33.04 -29.90
CA LEU A 471 13.07 32.08 -29.72
C LEU A 471 12.88 31.15 -30.92
N VAL A 472 13.99 30.82 -31.60
CA VAL A 472 14.05 29.79 -32.63
C VAL A 472 14.56 28.49 -32.00
N ILE A 473 13.91 27.38 -32.30
CA ILE A 473 14.28 26.06 -31.78
C ILE A 473 15.65 25.67 -32.35
N THR A 474 16.59 25.36 -31.47
CA THR A 474 17.96 24.91 -31.79
C THR A 474 18.16 23.42 -31.55
N ALA A 475 17.36 22.81 -30.68
CA ALA A 475 17.42 21.39 -30.39
C ALA A 475 16.10 20.89 -29.80
N ILE A 476 15.78 19.63 -30.07
CA ILE A 476 14.60 18.94 -29.52
C ILE A 476 15.07 17.65 -28.83
N TYR A 477 14.57 17.39 -27.62
CA TYR A 477 14.94 16.21 -26.83
C TYR A 477 13.71 15.42 -26.39
N TYR A 478 13.82 14.10 -26.45
CA TYR A 478 12.85 13.13 -25.97
C TYR A 478 13.51 12.38 -24.82
N LYS A 479 12.96 12.47 -23.62
CA LYS A 479 13.54 11.89 -22.41
C LYS A 479 12.57 10.92 -21.74
N ASN A 480 13.11 9.83 -21.22
CA ASN A 480 12.37 8.84 -20.45
C ASN A 480 13.26 8.30 -19.33
N TYR A 481 13.29 9.03 -18.22
CA TYR A 481 14.03 8.69 -17.00
C TYR A 481 13.03 8.45 -15.87
N PRO A 482 12.38 7.28 -15.81
CA PRO A 482 11.48 6.98 -14.71
C PRO A 482 12.28 6.91 -13.41
N GLU A 483 11.99 7.81 -12.47
CA GLU A 483 12.58 7.82 -11.15
C GLU A 483 11.62 7.18 -10.15
N SER A 484 12.08 6.14 -9.45
CA SER A 484 11.25 5.46 -8.45
C SER A 484 10.93 6.39 -7.28
N ASP A 485 9.70 6.30 -6.80
CA ASP A 485 9.29 6.91 -5.53
C ASP A 485 9.75 6.10 -4.32
N THR A 486 10.05 4.81 -4.52
CA THR A 486 10.59 3.93 -3.48
C THR A 486 12.11 4.01 -3.47
N ARG A 487 12.66 4.60 -2.40
CA ARG A 487 14.07 4.45 -1.99
C ARG A 487 14.16 3.54 -0.78
#